data_AF-X1GJF7-F1
#
_entry.id   AF-X1GJF7-F1
#
_cell.length_a   1.000
_cell.length_b   1.000
_cell.length_c   1.000
_cell.angle_alpha   90.00
_cell.angle_beta   90.00
_cell.angle_gamma   90.00
#
_symmetry.space_group_name_H-M   'P 1'
#
loop_
_entity.id
_entity.type
_entity.pdbx_description
1 polymer ?
#
loop_
_entity_poly.entity_id
_entity_poly.type
_entity_poly.pdbx_seq_one_letter_code
_entity_poly.pdbx_strand_id
1 'polypeptide(L)'
;YLYTSLDKEKIVNEQIIELDGDAFFLISYNQKIVKQTVERAYLLLQRSKVYWLNWSERTKTFSKYNDEIIRSALVLKLLNYDKSGAILAAVTTSLPETLGEIRNWDYRFCWLRDASMVIKVMTNLGHNNVAKRYLDFVINIIPDKDEKIQIVYGINGEKKLTEQILGHLQGYEGSEPVRQGNDAYRQKQNDIFGVLMDVIYQQFKIFDVSLESSEALWTITRSIVKTVKKNWRKPDRGIWEIRTEPKHFTFSKVLCWVAIDRAIKVAELINRTDYIKEWSKLRDKIKDDIKK
;
A
#
# COMPACT_ATOMS: atom_id res chain seq x y z
N TYR A 1 26.07 -2.70 -12.33
CA TYR A 1 26.89 -2.07 -13.39
C TYR A 1 26.97 -0.57 -13.18
N LEU A 2 28.18 -0.02 -13.17
CA LEU A 2 28.44 1.42 -13.12
C LEU A 2 28.88 1.93 -14.50
N TYR A 3 28.21 2.97 -14.99
CA TYR A 3 28.56 3.72 -16.19
C TYR A 3 28.78 5.18 -15.82
N THR A 4 29.83 5.78 -16.36
CA THR A 4 30.18 7.18 -16.10
C THR A 4 31.04 7.71 -17.25
N SER A 5 31.03 9.02 -17.45
CA SER A 5 31.97 9.74 -18.31
C SER A 5 33.33 9.99 -17.65
N LEU A 6 33.43 9.75 -16.33
CA LEU A 6 34.63 9.97 -15.55
C LEU A 6 35.54 8.73 -15.53
N ASP A 7 36.79 8.94 -15.14
CA ASP A 7 37.75 7.86 -14.92
C ASP A 7 37.29 6.94 -13.78
N LYS A 8 36.99 5.68 -14.12
CA LYS A 8 36.50 4.68 -13.17
C LYS A 8 37.55 4.29 -12.14
N GLU A 9 38.82 4.24 -12.51
CA GLU A 9 39.90 3.89 -11.60
C GLU A 9 40.07 4.99 -10.55
N LYS A 10 39.96 6.26 -10.96
CA LYS A 10 39.96 7.38 -9.99
C LYS A 10 38.80 7.28 -9.01
N ILE A 11 37.60 6.93 -9.48
CA ILE A 11 36.42 6.76 -8.61
C ILE A 11 36.63 5.62 -7.60
N VAL A 12 37.11 4.46 -8.06
CA VAL A 12 37.31 3.29 -7.19
C VAL A 12 38.39 3.56 -6.15
N ASN A 13 39.42 4.32 -6.49
CA ASN A 13 40.51 4.69 -5.60
C ASN A 13 40.24 5.97 -4.79
N GLU A 14 39.00 6.47 -4.78
CA GLU A 14 38.58 7.68 -4.05
C GLU A 14 39.47 8.91 -4.34
N GLN A 15 39.99 9.00 -5.57
CA GLN A 15 40.86 10.09 -5.99
C GLN A 15 40.06 11.33 -6.34
N ILE A 16 40.69 12.50 -6.19
CA ILE A 16 40.11 13.77 -6.60
C ILE A 16 39.95 13.78 -8.12
N ILE A 17 38.75 14.15 -8.58
CA ILE A 17 38.41 14.34 -9.98
C ILE A 17 37.98 15.80 -10.15
N GLU A 18 38.73 16.55 -10.94
CA GLU A 18 38.34 17.90 -11.35
C GLU A 18 37.29 17.80 -12.46
N LEU A 19 36.20 18.55 -12.32
CA LEU A 19 35.12 18.61 -13.32
C LEU A 19 35.32 19.86 -14.17
N ASP A 20 35.63 19.67 -15.45
CA ASP A 20 35.75 20.73 -16.46
C ASP A 20 34.46 20.92 -17.29
N GLY A 21 33.45 20.08 -17.03
CA GLY A 21 32.14 20.13 -17.66
C GLY A 21 31.13 19.16 -17.04
N ASP A 22 30.03 18.94 -17.76
CA ASP A 22 28.98 18.02 -17.31
C ASP A 22 29.46 16.56 -17.31
N ALA A 23 29.18 15.85 -16.22
CA ALA A 23 29.49 14.44 -16.05
C ALA A 23 28.25 13.65 -15.63
N PHE A 24 28.28 12.32 -15.81
CA PHE A 24 27.18 11.47 -15.36
C PHE A 24 27.66 10.27 -14.54
N PHE A 25 26.79 9.85 -13.63
CA PHE A 25 26.84 8.53 -12.98
C PHE A 25 25.54 7.80 -13.27
N LEU A 26 25.65 6.57 -13.74
CA LEU A 26 24.52 5.69 -13.95
C LEU A 26 24.82 4.33 -13.32
N ILE A 27 24.08 4.03 -12.27
CA ILE A 27 24.04 2.71 -11.63
C ILE A 27 22.87 1.94 -12.23
N SER A 28 23.13 0.72 -12.69
CA SER A 28 22.07 -0.15 -13.20
C SER A 28 22.26 -1.60 -12.81
N TYR A 29 21.13 -2.26 -12.52
CA TYR A 29 21.06 -3.70 -12.31
C TYR A 29 21.42 -4.49 -13.57
N ASN A 30 20.95 -4.03 -14.74
CA ASN A 30 21.18 -4.69 -16.02
C ASN A 30 22.27 -3.99 -16.82
N GLN A 31 23.02 -4.77 -17.59
CA GLN A 31 24.00 -4.24 -18.53
C GLN A 31 23.30 -3.38 -19.60
N LYS A 32 23.85 -2.20 -19.89
CA LYS A 32 23.37 -1.34 -20.96
C LYS A 32 23.91 -1.80 -22.30
N ILE A 33 23.00 -1.98 -23.25
CA ILE A 33 23.31 -2.37 -24.64
C ILE A 33 23.79 -1.15 -25.44
N VAL A 34 23.24 0.03 -25.16
CA VAL A 34 23.62 1.28 -25.83
C VAL A 34 24.68 2.04 -25.03
N LYS A 35 25.53 2.80 -25.74
CA LYS A 35 26.49 3.72 -25.10
C LYS A 35 25.76 4.73 -24.22
N GLN A 36 26.29 4.95 -23.03
CA GLN A 36 25.78 5.96 -22.10
C GLN A 36 26.62 7.22 -22.27
N THR A 37 25.94 8.36 -22.34
CA THR A 37 26.55 9.68 -22.56
C THR A 37 25.86 10.71 -21.67
N VAL A 38 26.48 11.88 -21.52
CA VAL A 38 25.93 13.01 -20.77
C VAL A 38 24.58 13.44 -21.37
N GLU A 39 24.48 13.54 -22.70
CA GLU A 39 23.24 13.95 -23.39
C GLU A 39 22.11 12.96 -23.11
N ARG A 40 22.43 11.66 -23.04
CA ARG A 40 21.45 10.63 -22.73
C ARG A 40 21.00 10.69 -21.27
N ALA A 41 21.93 10.94 -20.33
CA ALA A 41 21.59 11.17 -18.93
C ALA A 41 20.69 12.40 -18.77
N TYR A 42 21.01 13.50 -19.45
CA TYR A 42 20.20 14.71 -19.48
C TYR A 42 18.81 14.46 -20.07
N LEU A 43 18.71 13.72 -21.17
CA LEU A 43 17.41 13.34 -21.76
C LEU A 43 16.55 12.53 -20.78
N LEU A 44 17.15 11.59 -20.03
CA LEU A 44 16.44 10.82 -19.00
C LEU A 44 15.96 11.70 -17.84
N LEU A 45 16.78 12.69 -17.43
CA LEU A 45 16.38 13.69 -16.44
C LEU A 45 15.18 14.50 -16.94
N GLN A 46 15.21 15.01 -18.18
CA GLN A 46 14.10 15.80 -18.73
C GLN A 46 12.82 14.98 -18.84
N ARG A 47 12.90 13.72 -19.29
CA ARG A 47 11.75 12.81 -19.33
C ARG A 47 11.16 12.58 -17.94
N SER A 48 12.01 12.39 -16.93
CA SER A 48 11.58 12.21 -15.55
C SER A 48 10.90 13.47 -15.01
N LYS A 49 11.48 14.66 -15.30
CA LYS A 49 10.90 15.95 -14.92
C LYS A 49 9.53 16.18 -15.55
N VAL A 50 9.41 16.01 -16.87
CA VAL A 50 8.14 16.17 -17.59
C VAL A 50 7.08 15.18 -17.09
N TYR A 51 7.46 13.93 -16.82
CA TYR A 51 6.54 12.97 -16.21
C TYR A 51 5.95 13.48 -14.90
N TRP A 52 6.78 13.97 -13.98
CA TRP A 52 6.33 14.46 -12.67
C TRP A 52 5.55 15.76 -12.77
N LEU A 53 5.93 16.68 -13.66
CA LEU A 53 5.16 17.90 -13.90
C LEU A 53 3.75 17.58 -14.43
N ASN A 54 3.65 16.73 -15.46
CA ASN A 54 2.36 16.32 -16.02
C ASN A 54 1.53 15.47 -15.04
N TRP A 55 2.18 14.74 -14.15
CA TRP A 55 1.49 14.01 -13.09
C TRP A 55 0.95 14.97 -12.03
N SER A 56 1.77 15.93 -11.57
CA SER A 56 1.39 16.91 -10.57
C SER A 56 0.29 17.85 -11.06
N GLU A 57 0.34 18.28 -12.32
CA GLU A 57 -0.67 19.16 -12.95
C GLU A 57 -2.09 18.57 -12.90
N ARG A 58 -2.21 17.23 -12.97
CA ARG A 58 -3.50 16.54 -12.88
C ARG A 58 -4.06 16.42 -11.46
N THR A 59 -3.26 16.79 -10.45
CA THR A 59 -3.70 16.80 -9.06
C THR A 59 -4.63 17.97 -8.84
N LYS A 60 -5.80 17.74 -8.23
CA LYS A 60 -6.73 18.82 -7.90
C LYS A 60 -6.05 19.90 -7.04
N THR A 61 -6.28 21.16 -7.38
CA THR A 61 -5.78 22.32 -6.64
C THR A 61 -6.73 22.69 -5.51
N PHE A 62 -6.18 23.05 -4.35
CA PHE A 62 -6.94 23.50 -3.18
C PHE A 62 -6.52 24.92 -2.78
N SER A 63 -7.42 25.67 -2.16
CA SER A 63 -7.15 27.05 -1.73
C SER A 63 -6.26 27.15 -0.48
N LYS A 64 -6.14 26.07 0.29
CA LYS A 64 -5.31 25.99 1.50
C LYS A 64 -4.39 24.78 1.42
N TYR A 65 -3.15 24.95 1.88
CA TYR A 65 -2.14 23.89 2.01
C TYR A 65 -1.80 23.14 0.71
N ASN A 66 -1.90 23.82 -0.44
CA ASN A 66 -1.76 23.16 -1.74
C ASN A 66 -0.35 22.57 -1.93
N ASP A 67 0.69 23.26 -1.45
CA ASP A 67 2.08 22.82 -1.58
C ASP A 67 2.33 21.55 -0.74
N GLU A 68 1.79 21.50 0.48
CA GLU A 68 1.84 20.32 1.35
C GLU A 68 1.04 19.15 0.77
N ILE A 69 -0.12 19.42 0.18
CA ILE A 69 -0.95 18.41 -0.49
C ILE A 69 -0.21 17.83 -1.68
N ILE A 70 0.38 18.66 -2.56
CA ILE A 70 1.15 18.21 -3.72
C ILE A 70 2.36 17.40 -3.25
N ARG A 71 3.11 17.90 -2.26
CA ARG A 71 4.28 17.18 -1.72
C ARG A 71 3.90 15.81 -1.17
N SER A 72 2.81 15.73 -0.42
CA SER A 72 2.29 14.48 0.12
C SER A 72 1.82 13.53 -0.99
N ALA A 73 1.12 14.04 -1.99
CA ALA A 73 0.65 13.26 -3.13
C ALA A 73 1.81 12.66 -3.94
N LEU A 74 2.91 13.41 -4.13
CA LEU A 74 4.14 12.92 -4.76
C LEU A 74 4.75 11.76 -3.96
N VAL A 75 4.85 11.89 -2.64
CA VAL A 75 5.36 10.81 -1.77
C VAL A 75 4.47 9.58 -1.87
N LEU A 76 3.14 9.75 -1.76
CA LEU A 76 2.20 8.64 -1.93
C LEU A 76 2.34 8.00 -3.32
N LYS A 77 2.51 8.78 -4.39
CA LYS A 77 2.77 8.26 -5.74
C LYS A 77 4.05 7.44 -5.80
N LEU A 78 5.13 7.88 -5.16
CA LEU A 78 6.41 7.15 -5.11
C LEU A 78 6.32 5.82 -4.36
N LEU A 79 5.38 5.67 -3.43
CA LEU A 79 5.12 4.40 -2.73
C LEU A 79 4.34 3.37 -3.59
N ASN A 80 3.84 3.76 -4.76
CA ASN A 80 3.12 2.84 -5.65
C ASN A 80 4.07 2.01 -6.49
N TYR A 81 3.95 0.69 -6.40
CA TYR A 81 4.62 -0.24 -7.29
C TYR A 81 3.78 -0.48 -8.54
N ASP A 82 4.04 0.30 -9.60
CA ASP A 82 3.19 0.34 -10.80
C ASP A 82 3.03 -1.01 -11.52
N LYS A 83 3.95 -1.97 -11.35
CA LYS A 83 3.87 -3.28 -12.01
C LYS A 83 2.74 -4.16 -11.49
N SER A 84 2.57 -4.22 -10.16
CA SER A 84 1.53 -5.06 -9.54
C SER A 84 0.32 -4.24 -9.10
N GLY A 85 0.50 -2.95 -8.82
CA GLY A 85 -0.51 -2.09 -8.18
C GLY A 85 -0.41 -2.05 -6.65
N ALA A 86 0.55 -2.76 -6.05
CA ALA A 86 0.81 -2.69 -4.61
C ALA A 86 1.23 -1.28 -4.16
N ILE A 87 0.82 -0.89 -2.96
CA ILE A 87 1.22 0.39 -2.34
C ILE A 87 1.97 0.08 -1.07
N LEU A 88 3.21 0.55 -1.01
CA LEU A 88 4.08 0.36 0.15
C LEU A 88 3.59 1.18 1.34
N ALA A 89 3.70 0.62 2.55
CA ALA A 89 3.53 1.40 3.78
C ALA A 89 4.65 2.44 3.92
N ALA A 90 5.91 2.02 3.72
CA ALA A 90 7.05 2.92 3.56
C ALA A 90 8.18 2.27 2.73
N VAL A 91 9.06 3.09 2.16
CA VAL A 91 10.27 2.64 1.45
C VAL A 91 11.47 2.47 2.39
N THR A 92 11.20 1.98 3.61
CA THR A 92 12.18 1.87 4.68
C THR A 92 12.12 0.48 5.31
N THR A 93 13.26 0.04 5.83
CA THR A 93 13.32 -1.12 6.70
C THR A 93 14.16 -0.78 7.92
N SER A 94 13.72 -1.25 9.09
CA SER A 94 14.47 -1.20 10.34
C SER A 94 14.87 0.20 10.80
N LEU A 95 14.14 1.23 10.36
CA LEU A 95 14.24 2.53 11.00
C LEU A 95 13.51 2.45 12.34
N PRO A 96 14.15 2.88 13.43
CA PRO A 96 13.57 2.76 14.76
C PRO A 96 12.39 3.72 14.95
N GLU A 97 11.29 3.22 15.50
CA GLU A 97 10.21 4.10 16.00
C GLU A 97 10.72 5.03 17.12
N THR A 98 11.71 4.58 17.89
CA THR A 98 12.41 5.36 18.93
C THR A 98 13.85 4.86 19.00
N LEU A 99 14.82 5.77 18.95
CA LEU A 99 16.24 5.42 18.93
C LEU A 99 16.62 4.51 20.11
N GLY A 100 17.36 3.44 19.82
CA GLY A 100 17.79 2.45 20.81
C GLY A 100 16.71 1.45 21.27
N GLU A 101 15.45 1.59 20.82
CA GLU A 101 14.43 0.57 21.04
C GLU A 101 14.48 -0.55 19.98
N ILE A 102 13.69 -1.60 20.21
CA ILE A 102 13.65 -2.81 19.39
C ILE A 102 12.60 -2.79 18.26
N ARG A 103 11.82 -1.71 18.16
CA ARG A 103 10.69 -1.56 17.23
C ARG A 103 11.16 -1.02 15.88
N ASN A 104 11.91 -1.87 15.19
CA ASN A 104 12.62 -1.53 13.95
C ASN A 104 12.08 -2.46 12.85
N TRP A 105 10.93 -2.12 12.27
CA TRP A 105 10.21 -3.02 11.35
C TRP A 105 10.56 -2.80 9.88
N ASP A 106 10.40 -3.84 9.06
CA ASP A 106 10.42 -3.72 7.61
C ASP A 106 9.04 -3.27 7.12
N TYR A 107 8.98 -2.06 6.55
CA TYR A 107 7.75 -1.43 6.06
C TYR A 107 7.61 -1.46 4.54
N ARG A 108 8.51 -2.16 3.82
CA ARG A 108 8.45 -2.37 2.36
C ARG A 108 7.34 -3.36 1.94
N PHE A 109 6.35 -3.52 2.82
CA PHE A 109 5.07 -4.23 2.79
C PHE A 109 3.95 -3.48 2.07
N CYS A 110 3.00 -4.19 1.44
CA CYS A 110 1.68 -3.65 1.12
C CYS A 110 0.68 -4.07 2.21
N TRP A 111 0.41 -3.16 3.16
CA TRP A 111 -0.70 -3.33 4.11
C TRP A 111 -1.99 -2.93 3.42
N LEU A 112 -3.00 -3.81 3.45
CA LEU A 112 -4.28 -3.53 2.80
C LEU A 112 -4.97 -2.30 3.39
N ARG A 113 -4.82 -2.07 4.70
CA ARG A 113 -5.34 -0.88 5.37
C ARG A 113 -4.72 0.39 4.80
N ASP A 114 -3.40 0.49 4.87
CA ASP A 114 -2.61 1.65 4.48
C ASP A 114 -2.80 1.96 2.98
N ALA A 115 -2.67 0.94 2.13
CA ALA A 115 -2.88 1.06 0.69
C ALA A 115 -4.30 1.56 0.37
N SER A 116 -5.32 1.01 1.02
CA SER A 116 -6.71 1.45 0.81
C SER A 116 -6.96 2.89 1.27
N MET A 117 -6.31 3.35 2.35
CA MET A 117 -6.37 4.76 2.76
C MET A 117 -5.70 5.68 1.73
N VAL A 118 -4.55 5.27 1.19
CA VAL A 118 -3.87 6.00 0.10
C VAL A 118 -4.76 6.08 -1.13
N ILE A 119 -5.41 4.99 -1.54
CA ILE A 119 -6.32 4.99 -2.69
C ILE A 119 -7.45 5.99 -2.53
N LYS A 120 -8.08 6.03 -1.35
CA LYS A 120 -9.14 7.00 -1.08
C LYS A 120 -8.66 8.45 -1.28
N VAL A 121 -7.47 8.77 -0.80
CA VAL A 121 -6.86 10.10 -0.98
C VAL A 121 -6.54 10.35 -2.45
N MET A 122 -5.89 9.41 -3.12
CA MET A 122 -5.47 9.53 -4.52
C MET A 122 -6.67 9.71 -5.47
N THR A 123 -7.76 8.96 -5.26
CA THR A 123 -9.02 9.14 -5.99
C THR A 123 -9.62 10.53 -5.76
N ASN A 124 -9.64 11.01 -4.52
CA ASN A 124 -10.12 12.35 -4.20
C ASN A 124 -9.28 13.44 -4.90
N LEU A 125 -7.97 13.21 -5.06
CA LEU A 125 -7.04 14.09 -5.77
C LEU A 125 -7.12 13.99 -7.30
N GLY A 126 -7.91 13.07 -7.86
CA GLY A 126 -8.09 12.88 -9.31
C GLY A 126 -7.25 11.75 -9.93
N HIS A 127 -6.50 10.99 -9.13
CA HIS A 127 -5.57 9.94 -9.58
C HIS A 127 -6.21 8.54 -9.66
N ASN A 128 -7.30 8.45 -10.43
CA ASN A 128 -8.14 7.26 -10.56
C ASN A 128 -7.41 5.98 -11.04
N ASN A 129 -6.40 6.14 -11.89
CA ASN A 129 -5.63 5.00 -12.43
C ASN A 129 -4.88 4.22 -11.33
N VAL A 130 -4.54 4.88 -10.23
CA VAL A 130 -3.88 4.23 -9.08
C VAL A 130 -4.86 3.31 -8.35
N ALA A 131 -6.12 3.75 -8.19
CA ALA A 131 -7.19 2.95 -7.59
C ALA A 131 -7.46 1.67 -8.37
N LYS A 132 -7.56 1.78 -9.70
CA LYS A 132 -7.75 0.64 -10.59
C LYS A 132 -6.66 -0.42 -10.41
N ARG A 133 -5.38 0.00 -10.50
CA ARG A 133 -4.24 -0.93 -10.35
C ARG A 133 -4.21 -1.60 -8.98
N TYR A 134 -4.52 -0.87 -7.91
CA TYR A 134 -4.59 -1.46 -6.58
C TYR A 134 -5.73 -2.48 -6.44
N LEU A 135 -6.87 -2.27 -7.09
CA LEU A 135 -7.95 -3.26 -7.08
C LEU A 135 -7.61 -4.49 -7.90
N ASP A 136 -6.92 -4.33 -9.03
CA ASP A 136 -6.35 -5.44 -9.78
C ASP A 136 -5.35 -6.22 -8.89
N PHE A 137 -4.51 -5.53 -8.12
CA PHE A 137 -3.66 -6.16 -7.10
C PHE A 137 -4.46 -6.98 -6.10
N VAL A 138 -5.51 -6.40 -5.50
CA VAL A 138 -6.40 -7.05 -4.52
C VAL A 138 -7.05 -8.31 -5.10
N ILE A 139 -7.56 -8.24 -6.33
CA ILE A 139 -8.15 -9.39 -7.02
C ILE A 139 -7.12 -10.51 -7.17
N ASN A 140 -5.89 -10.16 -7.59
CA ASN A 140 -4.83 -11.13 -7.82
C ASN A 140 -4.34 -11.83 -6.53
N ILE A 141 -4.36 -11.15 -5.39
CA ILE A 141 -3.95 -11.75 -4.10
C ILE A 141 -5.07 -12.54 -3.40
N ILE A 142 -6.33 -12.38 -3.83
CA ILE A 142 -7.52 -13.10 -3.35
C ILE A 142 -8.23 -13.81 -4.53
N PRO A 143 -7.59 -14.80 -5.17
CA PRO A 143 -8.16 -15.46 -6.35
C PRO A 143 -9.37 -16.35 -6.01
N ASP A 144 -9.42 -16.89 -4.80
CA ASP A 144 -10.41 -17.89 -4.40
C ASP A 144 -11.41 -17.36 -3.36
N LYS A 145 -12.64 -17.88 -3.41
CA LYS A 145 -13.76 -17.48 -2.53
C LYS A 145 -13.47 -17.60 -1.04
N ASP A 146 -12.72 -18.64 -0.63
CA ASP A 146 -12.39 -18.91 0.77
C ASP A 146 -10.91 -18.63 1.09
N GLU A 147 -10.22 -17.89 0.21
CA GLU A 147 -8.86 -17.43 0.44
C GLU A 147 -8.78 -16.59 1.71
N LYS A 148 -7.76 -16.86 2.54
CA LYS A 148 -7.55 -16.09 3.76
C LYS A 148 -6.94 -14.74 3.41
N ILE A 149 -7.72 -13.67 3.61
CA ILE A 149 -7.22 -12.30 3.52
C ILE A 149 -6.21 -12.04 4.65
N GLN A 150 -4.96 -11.75 4.29
CA GLN A 150 -3.91 -11.31 5.19
C GLN A 150 -3.96 -9.80 5.34
N ILE A 151 -3.34 -9.28 6.39
CA ILE A 151 -3.28 -7.83 6.62
C ILE A 151 -2.20 -7.17 5.74
N VAL A 152 -1.17 -7.94 5.36
CA VAL A 152 0.01 -7.49 4.63
C VAL A 152 0.46 -8.53 3.61
N TYR A 153 0.96 -8.05 2.47
CA TYR A 153 1.47 -8.84 1.35
C TYR A 153 2.75 -8.21 0.79
N GLY A 154 3.59 -9.01 0.16
CA GLY A 154 4.72 -8.50 -0.62
C GLY A 154 4.26 -7.75 -1.86
N ILE A 155 5.17 -6.97 -2.47
CA ILE A 155 4.85 -6.12 -3.61
C ILE A 155 4.40 -6.90 -4.85
N ASN A 156 4.72 -8.20 -4.97
CA ASN A 156 4.21 -9.06 -6.04
C ASN A 156 3.14 -10.04 -5.53
N GLY A 157 2.57 -9.81 -4.35
CA GLY A 157 1.54 -10.65 -3.76
C GLY A 157 2.08 -11.80 -2.90
N GLU A 158 3.36 -11.77 -2.53
CA GLU A 158 3.96 -12.78 -1.66
C GLU A 158 3.21 -12.85 -0.32
N LYS A 159 2.76 -14.05 0.05
CA LYS A 159 1.97 -14.31 1.28
C LYS A 159 2.84 -14.61 2.50
N LYS A 160 4.07 -15.07 2.30
CA LYS A 160 5.02 -15.40 3.36
C LYS A 160 6.06 -14.30 3.46
N LEU A 161 6.01 -13.52 4.55
CA LEU A 161 6.92 -12.41 4.82
C LEU A 161 7.77 -12.70 6.05
N THR A 162 8.38 -13.90 6.08
CA THR A 162 9.14 -14.40 7.23
C THR A 162 10.14 -13.36 7.71
N GLU A 163 10.01 -12.96 8.96
CA GLU A 163 10.92 -12.02 9.61
C GLU A 163 12.27 -12.69 9.89
N GLN A 164 13.36 -11.99 9.59
CA GLN A 164 14.74 -12.41 9.84
C GLN A 164 15.51 -11.25 10.47
N ILE A 165 16.33 -11.54 11.48
CA ILE A 165 17.24 -10.56 12.10
C ILE A 165 18.58 -10.62 11.37
N LEU A 166 19.05 -9.47 10.91
CA LEU A 166 20.33 -9.30 10.23
C LEU A 166 21.38 -8.80 11.23
N GLY A 167 21.86 -9.68 12.11
CA GLY A 167 22.79 -9.33 13.20
C GLY A 167 24.20 -8.88 12.77
N HIS A 168 24.48 -8.86 11.46
CA HIS A 168 25.73 -8.32 10.90
C HIS A 168 25.63 -6.83 10.55
N LEU A 169 24.46 -6.22 10.71
CA LEU A 169 24.21 -4.81 10.45
C LEU A 169 23.99 -4.08 11.76
N GLN A 170 24.74 -2.99 11.98
CA GLN A 170 24.67 -2.15 13.18
C GLN A 170 23.32 -1.43 13.32
N GLY A 171 22.56 -1.28 12.23
CA GLY A 171 21.30 -0.54 12.23
C GLY A 171 21.50 0.98 12.22
N TYR A 172 20.39 1.70 11.99
CA TYR A 172 20.41 3.16 11.92
C TYR A 172 20.71 3.76 13.30
N GLU A 173 21.73 4.62 13.38
CA GLU A 173 22.19 5.22 14.66
C GLU A 173 22.46 4.16 15.75
N GLY A 174 22.96 2.97 15.37
CA GLY A 174 23.21 1.87 16.31
C GLY A 174 21.95 1.16 16.83
N SER A 175 20.77 1.43 16.25
CA SER A 175 19.52 0.83 16.69
C SER A 175 19.35 -0.59 16.16
N GLU A 176 19.45 -1.56 17.05
CA GLU A 176 19.23 -2.98 16.80
C GLU A 176 17.86 -3.46 17.32
N PRO A 177 17.27 -4.51 16.72
CA PRO A 177 17.81 -5.30 15.61
C PRO A 177 17.43 -4.75 14.24
N VAL A 178 18.29 -5.02 13.24
CA VAL A 178 17.91 -4.87 11.83
C VAL A 178 17.09 -6.09 11.41
N ARG A 179 15.93 -5.85 10.81
CA ARG A 179 14.97 -6.85 10.36
C ARG A 179 14.78 -6.82 8.84
N GLN A 180 14.49 -7.98 8.29
CA GLN A 180 13.96 -8.14 6.94
C GLN A 180 12.72 -9.03 7.03
N GLY A 181 11.65 -8.69 6.31
CA GLY A 181 10.37 -9.36 6.52
C GLY A 181 9.56 -8.76 7.67
N ASN A 182 8.33 -9.23 7.85
CA ASN A 182 7.46 -8.70 8.88
C ASN A 182 6.43 -9.75 9.33
N ASP A 183 6.50 -10.17 10.59
CA ASP A 183 5.62 -11.21 11.15
C ASP A 183 4.14 -10.83 11.25
N ALA A 184 3.79 -9.57 10.98
CA ALA A 184 2.42 -9.09 10.83
C ALA A 184 1.56 -9.96 9.89
N TYR A 185 2.14 -10.58 8.86
CA TYR A 185 1.41 -11.44 7.91
C TYR A 185 0.68 -12.62 8.57
N ARG A 186 1.10 -13.05 9.76
CA ARG A 186 0.46 -14.13 10.54
C ARG A 186 -0.73 -13.63 11.37
N GLN A 187 -0.79 -12.34 11.66
CA GLN A 187 -1.78 -11.75 12.52
C GLN A 187 -3.19 -11.75 11.90
N LYS A 188 -4.19 -11.60 12.77
CA LYS A 188 -5.59 -11.39 12.37
C LYS A 188 -6.02 -10.03 12.89
N GLN A 189 -6.52 -9.20 12.00
CA GLN A 189 -7.05 -7.88 12.29
C GLN A 189 -8.37 -7.72 11.56
N ASN A 190 -9.44 -7.36 12.27
CA ASN A 190 -10.76 -7.26 11.64
C ASN A 190 -11.00 -5.89 10.98
N ASP A 191 -10.17 -4.90 11.26
CA ASP A 191 -10.30 -3.56 10.70
C ASP A 191 -10.06 -3.51 9.19
N ILE A 192 -9.19 -4.39 8.66
CA ILE A 192 -8.88 -4.46 7.23
C ILE A 192 -10.13 -4.62 6.35
N PHE A 193 -11.15 -5.31 6.85
CA PHE A 193 -12.39 -5.58 6.11
C PHE A 193 -13.16 -4.31 5.81
N GLY A 194 -13.22 -3.37 6.76
CA GLY A 194 -13.92 -2.11 6.58
C GLY A 194 -13.22 -1.21 5.58
N VAL A 195 -11.89 -1.09 5.70
CA VAL A 195 -11.10 -0.24 4.80
C VAL A 195 -11.10 -0.78 3.38
N LEU A 196 -10.95 -2.11 3.22
CA LEU A 196 -11.00 -2.74 1.90
C LEU A 196 -12.38 -2.57 1.25
N MET A 197 -13.46 -2.81 2.01
CA MET A 197 -14.82 -2.65 1.48
C MET A 197 -15.14 -1.20 1.10
N ASP A 198 -14.58 -0.20 1.81
CA ASP A 198 -14.77 1.22 1.44
C ASP A 198 -14.17 1.51 0.06
N VAL A 199 -13.01 0.93 -0.28
CA VAL A 199 -12.40 1.08 -1.62
C VAL A 199 -13.20 0.33 -2.68
N ILE A 200 -13.66 -0.90 -2.40
CA ILE A 200 -14.53 -1.65 -3.31
C ILE A 200 -15.80 -0.86 -3.60
N TYR A 201 -16.45 -0.30 -2.58
CA TYR A 201 -17.63 0.53 -2.76
C TYR A 201 -17.35 1.77 -3.61
N GLN A 202 -16.23 2.47 -3.36
CA GLN A 202 -15.82 3.60 -4.19
C GLN A 202 -15.60 3.16 -5.65
N GLN A 203 -15.09 1.95 -5.88
CA GLN A 203 -14.90 1.43 -7.22
C GLN A 203 -16.22 1.35 -8.00
N PHE A 204 -17.22 0.69 -7.42
CA PHE A 204 -18.55 0.55 -8.02
C PHE A 204 -19.28 1.89 -8.20
N LYS A 205 -18.96 2.88 -7.36
CA LYS A 205 -19.62 4.19 -7.40
C LYS A 205 -19.04 5.13 -8.46
N ILE A 206 -17.73 5.07 -8.68
CA ILE A 206 -16.98 6.11 -9.43
C ILE A 206 -16.57 5.63 -10.82
N PHE A 207 -16.35 4.33 -11.01
CA PHE A 207 -15.74 3.81 -12.24
C PHE A 207 -16.66 2.87 -13.00
N ASP A 208 -16.56 2.93 -14.32
CA ASP A 208 -17.03 1.86 -15.18
C ASP A 208 -16.04 0.69 -15.06
N VAL A 209 -16.51 -0.37 -14.41
CA VAL A 209 -15.74 -1.59 -14.16
C VAL A 209 -16.12 -2.62 -15.21
N SER A 210 -15.16 -3.43 -15.68
CA SER A 210 -15.49 -4.59 -16.51
C SER A 210 -16.42 -5.54 -15.73
N LEU A 211 -17.22 -6.33 -16.45
CA LEU A 211 -18.08 -7.33 -15.82
C LEU A 211 -17.25 -8.31 -14.97
N GLU A 212 -16.13 -8.78 -15.51
CA GLU A 212 -15.21 -9.72 -14.84
C GLU A 212 -14.69 -9.16 -13.51
N SER A 213 -14.16 -7.93 -13.51
CA SER A 213 -13.67 -7.30 -12.28
C SER A 213 -14.81 -7.04 -11.31
N SER A 214 -16.01 -6.69 -11.78
CA SER A 214 -17.20 -6.52 -10.94
C SER A 214 -17.59 -7.83 -10.24
N GLU A 215 -17.55 -8.96 -10.94
CA GLU A 215 -17.85 -10.29 -10.41
C GLU A 215 -16.80 -10.75 -9.38
N ALA A 216 -15.51 -10.49 -9.65
CA ALA A 216 -14.43 -10.75 -8.72
C ALA A 216 -14.58 -9.94 -7.42
N LEU A 217 -14.80 -8.62 -7.54
CA LEU A 217 -15.00 -7.74 -6.40
C LEU A 217 -16.27 -8.09 -5.60
N TRP A 218 -17.32 -8.54 -6.28
CA TRP A 218 -18.53 -9.03 -5.62
C TRP A 218 -18.27 -10.33 -4.83
N THR A 219 -17.46 -11.23 -5.38
CA THR A 219 -17.05 -12.45 -4.68
C THR A 219 -16.25 -12.12 -3.42
N ILE A 220 -15.29 -11.19 -3.52
CA ILE A 220 -14.52 -10.67 -2.38
C ILE A 220 -15.46 -10.02 -1.36
N THR A 221 -16.42 -9.20 -1.80
CA THR A 221 -17.43 -8.55 -0.95
C THR A 221 -18.17 -9.56 -0.08
N ARG A 222 -18.68 -10.64 -0.71
CA ARG A 222 -19.39 -11.71 0.01
C ARG A 222 -18.48 -12.45 1.00
N SER A 223 -17.23 -12.72 0.61
CA SER A 223 -16.25 -13.38 1.48
C SER A 223 -15.92 -12.55 2.72
N ILE A 224 -15.78 -11.23 2.55
CA ILE A 224 -15.60 -10.29 3.66
C ILE A 224 -16.81 -10.32 4.60
N VAL A 225 -18.04 -10.23 4.08
CA VAL A 225 -19.25 -10.27 4.94
C VAL A 225 -19.35 -11.58 5.72
N LYS A 226 -19.07 -12.73 5.08
CA LYS A 226 -19.01 -14.04 5.74
C LYS A 226 -17.98 -14.05 6.87
N THR A 227 -16.80 -13.47 6.63
CA THR A 227 -15.71 -13.41 7.60
C THR A 227 -16.04 -12.49 8.78
N VAL A 228 -16.60 -11.31 8.51
CA VAL A 228 -17.08 -10.37 9.53
C VAL A 228 -18.14 -11.04 10.39
N LYS A 229 -19.18 -11.65 9.79
CA LYS A 229 -20.24 -12.38 10.52
C LYS A 229 -19.69 -13.41 11.51
N LYS A 230 -18.61 -14.11 11.15
CA LYS A 230 -17.96 -15.14 11.99
C LYS A 230 -17.06 -14.56 13.09
N ASN A 231 -16.42 -13.41 12.86
CA ASN A 231 -15.29 -12.97 13.67
C ASN A 231 -15.49 -11.63 14.38
N TRP A 232 -16.49 -10.83 14.04
CA TRP A 232 -16.64 -9.47 14.58
C TRP A 232 -16.77 -9.42 16.11
N ARG A 233 -17.16 -10.51 16.78
CA ARG A 233 -17.23 -10.60 18.25
C ARG A 233 -15.95 -11.09 18.91
N LYS A 234 -14.98 -11.56 18.15
CA LYS A 234 -13.73 -12.08 18.68
C LYS A 234 -12.74 -10.93 18.92
N PRO A 235 -11.83 -11.06 19.88
CA PRO A 235 -10.72 -10.14 20.01
C PRO A 235 -9.77 -10.25 18.81
N ASP A 236 -9.02 -9.18 18.53
CA ASP A 236 -7.99 -9.12 17.49
C ASP A 236 -6.77 -8.32 17.95
N ARG A 237 -5.86 -7.96 17.04
CA ARG A 237 -4.61 -7.26 17.33
C ARG A 237 -4.70 -5.73 17.18
N GLY A 238 -5.87 -5.20 16.81
CA GLY A 238 -6.08 -3.77 16.53
C GLY A 238 -5.19 -3.22 15.41
N ILE A 239 -5.26 -1.92 15.18
CA ILE A 239 -4.45 -1.22 14.15
C ILE A 239 -2.98 -1.11 14.49
N TRP A 240 -2.64 -1.17 15.78
CA TRP A 240 -1.27 -1.06 16.29
C TRP A 240 -0.55 -2.40 16.34
N GLU A 241 -1.19 -3.47 15.84
CA GLU A 241 -0.58 -4.78 15.64
C GLU A 241 0.09 -5.33 16.90
N ILE A 242 -0.49 -5.01 18.07
CA ILE A 242 0.17 -5.17 19.36
C ILE A 242 0.54 -6.64 19.54
N ARG A 243 1.83 -6.92 19.76
CA ARG A 243 2.34 -8.30 19.88
C ARG A 243 1.91 -9.01 21.19
N THR A 244 1.07 -8.41 22.02
CA THR A 244 0.42 -8.99 23.22
C THR A 244 -0.89 -9.72 22.90
N GLU A 245 -1.49 -10.40 23.89
CA GLU A 245 -2.78 -11.09 23.72
C GLU A 245 -3.86 -10.26 22.99
N PRO A 246 -4.67 -10.89 22.09
CA PRO A 246 -5.75 -10.22 21.39
C PRO A 246 -6.75 -9.55 22.35
N LYS A 247 -7.23 -8.35 21.99
CA LYS A 247 -8.23 -7.60 22.77
C LYS A 247 -9.40 -7.16 21.91
N HIS A 248 -10.46 -6.66 22.57
CA HIS A 248 -11.55 -5.98 21.90
C HIS A 248 -11.17 -4.52 21.65
N PHE A 249 -11.14 -4.12 20.38
CA PHE A 249 -10.88 -2.74 19.99
C PHE A 249 -12.12 -2.14 19.33
N THR A 250 -12.58 -0.98 19.83
CA THR A 250 -13.71 -0.24 19.27
C THR A 250 -13.48 0.08 17.80
N PHE A 251 -12.25 0.47 17.44
CA PHE A 251 -11.86 0.73 16.05
C PHE A 251 -12.14 -0.47 15.13
N SER A 252 -11.70 -1.68 15.54
CA SER A 252 -11.94 -2.91 14.76
C SER A 252 -13.43 -3.22 14.61
N LYS A 253 -14.24 -2.99 15.64
CA LYS A 253 -15.70 -3.20 15.57
C LYS A 253 -16.37 -2.19 14.65
N VAL A 254 -15.98 -0.92 14.72
CA VAL A 254 -16.45 0.13 13.80
C VAL A 254 -16.12 -0.23 12.36
N LEU A 255 -14.92 -0.74 12.07
CA LEU A 255 -14.58 -1.14 10.71
C LEU A 255 -15.26 -2.45 10.26
N CYS A 256 -15.59 -3.37 11.17
CA CYS A 256 -16.53 -4.45 10.87
C CYS A 256 -17.90 -3.90 10.47
N TRP A 257 -18.41 -2.90 11.18
CA TRP A 257 -19.67 -2.23 10.83
C TRP A 257 -19.59 -1.56 9.46
N VAL A 258 -18.51 -0.82 9.17
CA VAL A 258 -18.27 -0.19 7.87
C VAL A 258 -18.25 -1.24 6.76
N ALA A 259 -17.61 -2.39 6.99
CA ALA A 259 -17.57 -3.48 6.00
C ALA A 259 -18.99 -3.93 5.61
N ILE A 260 -19.89 -4.13 6.58
CA ILE A 260 -21.26 -4.53 6.28
C ILE A 260 -22.05 -3.38 5.63
N ASP A 261 -21.90 -2.15 6.11
CA ASP A 261 -22.58 -0.99 5.53
C ASP A 261 -22.19 -0.76 4.07
N ARG A 262 -20.90 -0.87 3.74
CA ARG A 262 -20.40 -0.74 2.37
C ARG A 262 -20.81 -1.92 1.49
N ALA A 263 -20.84 -3.14 2.02
CA ALA A 263 -21.33 -4.30 1.28
C ALA A 263 -22.80 -4.15 0.88
N ILE A 264 -23.66 -3.65 1.77
CA ILE A 264 -25.07 -3.36 1.46
C ILE A 264 -25.16 -2.35 0.30
N LYS A 265 -24.40 -1.26 0.35
CA LYS A 265 -24.39 -0.25 -0.71
C LYS A 265 -23.88 -0.79 -2.05
N VAL A 266 -22.88 -1.68 -2.03
CA VAL A 266 -22.45 -2.38 -3.24
C VAL A 266 -23.59 -3.24 -3.78
N ALA A 267 -24.27 -4.01 -2.93
CA ALA A 267 -25.40 -4.85 -3.34
C ALA A 267 -26.55 -4.04 -3.95
N GLU A 268 -26.83 -2.84 -3.44
CA GLU A 268 -27.79 -1.89 -4.04
C GLU A 268 -27.36 -1.46 -5.45
N LEU A 269 -26.10 -1.07 -5.64
CA LEU A 269 -25.57 -0.62 -6.94
C LEU A 269 -25.64 -1.71 -8.02
N ILE A 270 -25.52 -2.99 -7.65
CA ILE A 270 -25.57 -4.12 -8.59
C ILE A 270 -26.91 -4.89 -8.57
N ASN A 271 -27.95 -4.34 -7.96
CA ASN A 271 -29.29 -4.94 -7.86
C ASN A 271 -29.32 -6.37 -7.25
N ARG A 272 -28.52 -6.60 -6.19
CA ARG A 272 -28.50 -7.85 -5.39
C ARG A 272 -29.23 -7.66 -4.06
N THR A 273 -30.51 -7.33 -4.16
CA THR A 273 -31.35 -6.92 -3.02
C THR A 273 -31.66 -8.04 -2.02
N ASP A 274 -31.48 -9.29 -2.42
CA ASP A 274 -31.66 -10.49 -1.61
C ASP A 274 -30.75 -10.52 -0.35
N TYR A 275 -29.57 -9.90 -0.44
CA TYR A 275 -28.61 -9.83 0.68
C TYR A 275 -28.93 -8.74 1.70
N ILE A 276 -29.64 -7.68 1.29
CA ILE A 276 -29.78 -6.43 2.06
C ILE A 276 -30.45 -6.68 3.41
N LYS A 277 -31.48 -7.53 3.45
CA LYS A 277 -32.25 -7.80 4.67
C LYS A 277 -31.41 -8.49 5.74
N GLU A 278 -30.62 -9.49 5.36
CA GLU A 278 -29.74 -10.20 6.31
C GLU A 278 -28.59 -9.29 6.75
N TRP A 279 -27.95 -8.60 5.81
CA TRP A 279 -26.78 -7.77 6.09
C TRP A 279 -27.15 -6.55 6.94
N SER A 280 -28.32 -5.94 6.73
CA SER A 280 -28.81 -4.83 7.56
C SER A 280 -28.97 -5.25 9.02
N LYS A 281 -29.56 -6.44 9.27
CA LYS A 281 -29.66 -6.98 10.65
C LYS A 281 -28.28 -7.16 11.28
N LEU A 282 -27.30 -7.65 10.53
CA LEU A 282 -25.93 -7.81 11.03
C LEU A 282 -25.28 -6.44 11.31
N ARG A 283 -25.41 -5.47 10.40
CA ARG A 283 -24.92 -4.11 10.56
C ARG A 283 -25.47 -3.47 11.84
N ASP A 284 -26.79 -3.52 12.02
CA ASP A 284 -27.45 -2.88 13.14
C ASP A 284 -27.06 -3.55 14.46
N LYS A 285 -26.91 -4.89 14.46
CA LYS A 285 -26.39 -5.63 15.60
C LYS A 285 -24.97 -5.21 16.02
N ILE A 286 -24.08 -4.97 15.06
CA ILE A 286 -22.72 -4.48 15.36
C ILE A 286 -22.78 -3.05 15.90
N LYS A 287 -23.64 -2.19 15.30
CA LYS A 287 -23.85 -0.81 15.74
C LYS A 287 -24.30 -0.73 17.20
N ASP A 288 -25.26 -1.57 17.57
CA ASP A 288 -25.80 -1.61 18.94
C ASP A 288 -24.78 -2.14 19.93
N ASP A 289 -23.92 -3.08 19.53
CA ASP A 289 -22.82 -3.58 20.37
C ASP A 289 -21.76 -2.50 20.62
N ILE A 290 -21.39 -1.71 19.61
CA ILE A 290 -20.43 -0.61 19.73
C ILE A 290 -20.92 0.48 20.71
N LYS A 291 -22.24 0.67 20.81
CA LYS A 291 -22.86 1.72 21.63
C LYS A 291 -23.02 1.36 23.11
N LYS A 292 -22.82 0.09 23.47
CA LYS A 292 -22.86 -0.37 24.86
C LYS A 292 -21.57 -0.03 25.57
#